data_AF-A0ABD7D404-F1
#
_entry.id   AF-A0ABD7D404-F1
#
_cell.length_a   1.000
_cell.length_b   1.000
_cell.length_c   1.000
_cell.angle_alpha   90.00
_cell.angle_beta   90.00
_cell.angle_gamma   90.00
#
_symmetry.space_group_name_H-M   'P 1'
#
loop_
_entity.id
_entity.type
_entity.pdbx_description
1 polymer ?
#
loop_
_entity_poly.entity_id
_entity_poly.type
_entity_poly.pdbx_seq_one_letter_code
_entity_poly.pdbx_strand_id
1 'polypeptide(L)' 'MGADQKAQAKTDQAKGKVKETAGRAVGNERLVAEGRADQTKGDAREAKEKTKDAFKN' A
#
# COMPACT_ATOMS: atom_id res chain seq x y z
N MET A 1 2.21 4.61 -19.20
CA MET A 1 2.85 4.13 -17.95
C MET A 1 2.06 4.62 -16.73
N GLY A 2 0.85 4.12 -16.50
CA GLY A 2 -0.02 4.63 -15.40
C GLY A 2 -1.01 3.60 -14.88
N ALA A 3 -1.46 2.67 -15.72
CA ALA A 3 -2.26 1.52 -15.30
C ALA A 3 -1.45 0.57 -14.39
N ASP A 4 -0.20 0.28 -14.74
CA ASP A 4 0.67 -0.62 -13.96
C ASP A 4 1.00 -0.06 -12.56
N GLN A 5 1.25 1.25 -12.43
CA GLN A 5 1.57 1.86 -11.14
C GLN A 5 0.36 1.88 -10.19
N LYS A 6 -0.84 2.20 -10.72
CA LYS A 6 -2.10 2.13 -9.95
C LYS A 6 -2.46 0.70 -9.58
N ALA A 7 -2.25 -0.26 -10.47
CA ALA A 7 -2.47 -1.68 -10.19
C ALA A 7 -1.51 -2.19 -9.10
N GLN A 8 -0.24 -1.79 -9.16
CA GLN A 8 0.77 -2.16 -8.16
C GLN A 8 0.44 -1.56 -6.79
N ALA A 9 0.06 -0.28 -6.72
CA ALA A 9 -0.35 0.38 -5.47
C ALA A 9 -1.55 -0.33 -4.80
N LYS A 10 -2.56 -0.71 -5.59
CA LYS A 10 -3.71 -1.50 -5.09
C LYS A 10 -3.29 -2.90 -4.64
N THR A 11 -2.36 -3.52 -5.35
CA THR A 11 -1.83 -4.85 -5.00
C THR A 11 -1.06 -4.81 -3.69
N ASP A 12 -0.22 -3.79 -3.48
CA ASP A 12 0.50 -3.57 -2.22
C ASP A 12 -0.45 -3.29 -1.05
N GLN A 13 -1.51 -2.49 -1.25
CA GLN A 13 -2.55 -2.30 -0.22
C GLN A 13 -3.29 -3.61 0.12
N ALA A 14 -3.62 -4.43 -0.90
CA ALA A 14 -4.27 -5.71 -0.68
C ALA A 14 -3.35 -6.67 0.09
N LYS A 15 -2.08 -6.77 -0.29
CA LYS A 15 -1.06 -7.54 0.45
C LYS A 15 -0.91 -7.06 1.88
N GLY A 16 -0.89 -5.74 2.09
CA GLY A 16 -0.78 -5.13 3.41
C GLY A 16 -1.96 -5.52 4.33
N LYS A 17 -3.20 -5.46 3.82
CA LYS A 17 -4.38 -5.94 4.56
C LYS A 17 -4.32 -7.43 4.87
N VAL A 18 -3.87 -8.25 3.92
CA VAL A 18 -3.74 -9.70 4.13
C VAL A 18 -2.71 -9.97 5.21
N LYS A 19 -1.53 -9.32 5.18
CA LYS A 19 -0.51 -9.43 6.23
C LYS A 19 -1.04 -8.95 7.59
N GLU A 20 -1.80 -7.86 7.63
CA GLU A 20 -2.38 -7.35 8.87
C GLU A 20 -3.38 -8.36 9.46
N THR A 21 -4.27 -8.88 8.62
CA THR A 21 -5.32 -9.81 9.05
C THR A 21 -4.72 -11.16 9.46
N ALA A 22 -3.81 -11.69 8.66
CA ALA A 22 -3.09 -12.92 8.98
C ALA A 22 -2.25 -12.76 10.25
N GLY A 23 -1.54 -11.65 10.40
CA GLY A 23 -0.77 -11.31 11.59
C GLY A 23 -1.62 -11.25 12.85
N ARG A 24 -2.79 -10.60 12.79
CA ARG A 24 -3.74 -10.58 13.92
C ARG A 24 -4.30 -11.98 14.21
N ALA A 25 -4.61 -12.75 13.18
CA ALA A 25 -5.17 -14.11 13.34
C ALA A 25 -4.18 -15.08 14.00
N VAL A 26 -2.88 -14.95 13.70
CA VAL A 26 -1.83 -15.82 14.27
C VAL A 26 -1.08 -15.18 15.46
N GLY A 27 -1.48 -13.98 15.89
CA GLY A 27 -0.83 -13.25 17.00
C GLY A 27 0.59 -12.76 16.69
N ASN A 28 0.94 -12.55 15.42
CA ASN A 28 2.26 -12.10 14.99
C ASN A 28 2.28 -10.59 14.72
N GLU A 29 2.76 -9.81 15.69
CA GLU A 29 2.87 -8.36 15.60
C GLU A 29 3.77 -7.86 14.47
N ARG A 30 4.81 -8.61 14.09
CA ARG A 30 5.68 -8.23 12.97
C ARG A 30 4.91 -8.24 11.64
N LEU A 31 4.08 -9.27 11.42
CA LEU A 31 3.25 -9.35 10.23
C LEU A 31 2.22 -8.21 10.17
N VAL A 32 1.66 -7.83 11.32
CA VAL A 32 0.74 -6.69 11.45
C VAL A 32 1.45 -5.38 11.11
N ALA A 33 2.65 -5.17 11.66
CA ALA A 33 3.45 -3.99 11.42
C ALA A 33 3.89 -3.87 9.95
N GLU A 34 4.33 -4.98 9.33
CA GLU A 34 4.62 -5.02 7.90
C GLU A 34 3.40 -4.68 7.05
N GLY A 35 2.24 -5.25 7.39
CA GLY A 35 0.99 -4.99 6.67
C GLY A 35 0.61 -3.50 6.67
N ARG A 36 0.69 -2.85 7.83
CA ARG A 36 0.47 -1.41 7.97
C ARG A 36 1.51 -0.56 7.25
N ALA A 37 2.78 -0.98 7.28
CA ALA A 37 3.85 -0.27 6.59
C ALA A 37 3.65 -0.31 5.06
N ASP A 38 3.29 -1.48 4.51
CA ASP A 38 2.99 -1.64 3.09
C ASP A 38 1.78 -0.79 2.65
N GLN A 39 0.70 -0.76 3.45
CA GLN A 39 -0.45 0.12 3.17
C GLN A 39 -0.05 1.60 3.15
N THR A 40 0.64 2.07 4.20
CA THR A 40 1.06 3.47 4.32
C THR A 40 1.96 3.89 3.17
N LYS A 41 2.86 3.00 2.75
CA LYS A 41 3.76 3.24 1.61
C LYS A 41 3.01 3.31 0.29
N GLY A 42 1.98 2.48 0.10
CA GLY A 42 1.09 2.51 -1.05
C GLY A 42 0.30 3.83 -1.14
N ASP A 43 -0.32 4.25 -0.05
CA ASP A 43 -1.05 5.52 0.04
C ASP A 43 -0.13 6.72 -0.21
N ALA A 44 1.06 6.73 0.37
CA ALA A 44 2.04 7.79 0.14
C ALA A 44 2.51 7.86 -1.33
N ARG A 45 2.66 6.71 -2.00
CA ARG A 45 2.99 6.64 -3.43
C ARG A 45 1.85 7.19 -4.29
N GLU A 46 0.62 6.76 -4.02
CA GLU A 46 -0.55 7.21 -4.77
C GLU A 46 -0.76 8.72 -4.60
N ALA A 47 -0.62 9.23 -3.37
CA ALA A 47 -0.69 10.66 -3.09
C ALA A 47 0.42 11.44 -3.81
N LYS A 48 1.66 10.93 -3.81
CA LYS A 48 2.77 11.54 -4.57
C LYS A 48 2.52 11.55 -6.07
N GLU A 49 2.04 10.45 -6.64
CA GLU A 49 1.71 10.37 -8.07
C GLU A 49 0.59 11.33 -8.42
N LYS A 50 -0.52 11.35 -7.68
CA LYS A 50 -1.62 12.30 -7.89
C LYS A 50 -1.15 13.74 -7.80
N THR A 51 -0.31 14.06 -6.82
CA THR A 51 0.27 15.40 -6.67
C THR A 51 1.13 15.72 -7.89
N LYS A 52 2.04 14.83 -8.29
CA LYS A 52 2.91 15.06 -9.45
C LYS A 52 2.13 15.21 -10.76
N ASP A 53 1.03 14.48 -10.93
CA ASP A 53 0.14 14.57 -12.10
C ASP A 53 -0.63 15.90 -12.12
N ALA A 54 -1.12 16.35 -10.95
CA ALA A 54 -1.80 17.63 -10.78
C ALA A 54 -0.87 18.84 -11.00
N PHE A 55 0.41 18.73 -10.64
CA PHE A 55 1.42 19.78 -10.85
C PHE A 55 2.07 19.74 -12.24
N LYS A 56 1.78 18.73 -13.06
CA LYS A 56 2.32 18.58 -14.42
C LYS A 56 1.32 18.96 -15.52
N ASN A 57 0.15 19.49 -15.15
CA ASN A 57 -0.72 20.26 -16.06
C ASN A 57 -0.43 21.76 -15.93
#